data_AF-A0AAE6CJ30-F1
#
_entry.id   AF-A0AAE6CJ30-F1
#
_cell.length_a   1.000
_cell.length_b   1.000
_cell.length_c   1.000
_cell.angle_alpha   90.00
_cell.angle_beta   90.00
_cell.angle_gamma   90.00
#
_symmetry.space_group_name_H-M   'P 1'
#
loop_
_entity.id
_entity.type
_entity.pdbx_description
1 polymer ?
#
loop_
_entity_poly.entity_id
_entity_poly.type
_entity_poly.pdbx_seq_one_letter_code
_entity_poly.pdbx_strand_id
1 'polypeptide(L)'
;MTKPYVDFNWAIAGSADTPQEQVVNTIVSKLIQLCELSVAAEEMPDIMCQILTCQSCLHNLKGHIGEADFTHYFSLADVELEKLDGLLETGESEQGNEPEGFNLE
;
A
#
# COMPACT_ATOMS: atom_id res chain seq x y z
N MET A 1 6.24 13.67 17.07
CA MET A 1 5.16 12.67 17.01
C MET A 1 5.75 11.40 16.44
N THR A 2 5.80 10.32 17.20
CA THR A 2 6.28 9.01 16.73
C THR A 2 5.25 8.46 15.74
N LYS A 3 5.60 8.47 14.44
CA LYS A 3 4.78 7.84 13.40
C LYS A 3 4.69 6.34 13.72
N PRO A 4 3.49 5.73 13.72
CA PRO A 4 3.38 4.30 13.92
C PRO A 4 4.08 3.62 12.76
N TYR A 5 5.20 2.96 13.05
CA TYR A 5 5.88 2.07 12.13
C TYR A 5 4.94 0.89 11.91
N VAL A 6 4.12 0.95 10.88
CA VAL A 6 3.26 -0.16 10.52
C VAL A 6 4.01 -0.94 9.45
N ASP A 7 4.66 -2.01 9.89
CA ASP A 7 5.24 -3.06 9.04
C ASP A 7 4.09 -3.78 8.33
N PHE A 8 3.58 -3.13 7.28
CA PHE A 8 2.62 -3.71 6.39
C PHE A 8 3.41 -4.57 5.41
N ASN A 9 3.64 -5.85 5.73
CA ASN A 9 4.03 -6.82 4.71
C ASN A 9 2.95 -6.83 3.62
N TRP A 10 3.02 -5.93 2.63
CA TRP A 10 1.96 -5.66 1.65
C TRP A 10 1.77 -6.79 0.64
N ALA A 11 2.75 -7.69 0.55
CA ALA A 11 2.67 -8.88 -0.27
C ALA A 11 1.35 -9.63 -0.05
N ILE A 12 0.66 -9.91 -1.15
CA ILE A 12 -0.49 -10.80 -1.11
C ILE A 12 0.08 -12.22 -1.01
N ALA A 13 -0.14 -12.90 0.12
CA ALA A 13 0.23 -14.31 0.24
C ALA A 13 -0.58 -15.14 -0.78
N GLY A 14 0.04 -15.51 -1.90
CA GLY A 14 -0.61 -16.25 -2.97
C GLY A 14 0.40 -17.00 -3.84
N SER A 15 0.21 -18.31 -3.94
CA SER A 15 0.78 -19.19 -4.96
C SER A 15 -0.37 -19.86 -5.71
N ALA A 16 -0.09 -20.54 -6.83
CA ALA A 16 -1.10 -21.31 -7.56
C ALA A 16 -1.85 -22.33 -6.66
N ASP A 17 -1.23 -22.73 -5.55
CA ASP A 17 -1.75 -23.71 -4.60
C ASP A 17 -2.42 -23.08 -3.38
N THR A 18 -2.44 -21.74 -3.25
CA THR A 18 -3.05 -21.07 -2.10
C THR A 18 -4.57 -21.22 -2.15
N PRO A 19 -5.23 -21.68 -1.07
CA PRO A 19 -6.69 -21.79 -1.04
C PRO A 19 -7.36 -20.44 -1.31
N GLN A 20 -8.37 -20.44 -2.18
CA GLN A 20 -9.10 -19.22 -2.57
C GLN A 20 -9.61 -18.42 -1.35
N GLU A 21 -10.10 -19.11 -0.32
CA GLU A 21 -10.54 -18.49 0.93
C GLU A 21 -9.41 -17.71 1.64
N GLN A 22 -8.19 -18.25 1.64
CA GLN A 22 -7.03 -17.55 2.22
C GLN A 22 -6.67 -16.31 1.39
N VAL A 23 -6.73 -16.40 0.06
CA VAL A 23 -6.52 -15.25 -0.83
C VAL A 23 -7.56 -14.15 -0.55
N VAL A 24 -8.85 -14.52 -0.43
CA VAL A 24 -9.93 -13.58 -0.08
C VAL A 24 -9.65 -12.90 1.25
N ASN A 25 -9.26 -13.66 2.27
CA ASN A 25 -8.98 -13.13 3.61
C ASN A 25 -7.80 -12.15 3.59
N THR A 26 -6.73 -12.47 2.86
CA THR A 26 -5.59 -11.55 2.66
C THR A 26 -6.04 -10.26 1.97
N ILE A 27 -6.83 -10.35 0.89
CA ILE A 27 -7.34 -9.17 0.17
C ILE A 27 -8.18 -8.28 1.09
N VAL A 28 -9.10 -8.88 1.86
CA VAL A 28 -9.95 -8.13 2.80
C VAL A 28 -9.09 -7.45 3.88
N SER A 29 -8.08 -8.14 4.41
CA SER A 29 -7.15 -7.54 5.36
C SER A 29 -6.41 -6.34 4.76
N LYS A 30 -5.93 -6.45 3.52
CA LYS A 30 -5.26 -5.32 2.83
C LYS A 30 -6.18 -4.15 2.56
N LEU A 31 -7.43 -4.40 2.18
CA LEU A 31 -8.42 -3.33 2.00
C LEU A 31 -8.67 -2.55 3.30
N ILE A 32 -8.74 -3.24 4.44
CA ILE A 32 -8.87 -2.59 5.75
C ILE A 32 -7.66 -1.71 6.06
N GLN A 33 -6.45 -2.24 5.85
CA GLN A 33 -5.19 -1.50 6.06
C GLN A 33 -5.12 -0.25 5.17
N LEU A 34 -5.52 -0.34 3.90
CA LEU A 34 -5.57 0.79 2.98
C LEU A 34 -6.62 1.83 3.40
N CYS A 35 -7.77 1.42 3.93
CA CYS A 35 -8.76 2.35 4.48
C CYS A 35 -8.18 3.13 5.68
N GLU A 36 -7.52 2.45 6.61
CA GLU A 36 -6.87 3.10 7.76
C GLU A 36 -5.77 4.06 7.30
N LEU A 37 -4.95 3.65 6.33
CA LEU A 37 -3.89 4.47 5.76
C LEU A 37 -4.47 5.69 5.03
N SER A 38 -5.61 5.57 4.35
CA SER A 38 -6.24 6.71 3.66
C SER A 38 -6.59 7.85 4.61
N VAL A 39 -7.04 7.52 5.84
CA VAL A 39 -7.31 8.54 6.87
C VAL A 39 -6.01 9.23 7.32
N ALA A 40 -4.91 8.48 7.43
CA ALA A 40 -3.62 9.03 7.82
C ALA A 40 -2.93 9.85 6.70
N ALA A 41 -3.22 9.53 5.44
CA ALA A 41 -2.63 10.14 4.25
C ALA A 41 -3.53 11.21 3.59
N GLU A 42 -4.56 11.71 4.30
CA GLU A 42 -5.55 12.68 3.77
C GLU A 42 -4.90 13.89 3.09
N GLU A 43 -3.80 14.41 3.66
CA GLU A 43 -3.06 15.57 3.16
C GLU A 43 -1.88 15.21 2.24
N MET A 44 -1.77 13.95 1.81
CA MET A 44 -0.68 13.43 0.97
C MET A 44 -1.24 12.94 -0.37
N PRO A 45 -1.47 13.84 -1.35
CA PRO A 45 -2.25 13.53 -2.56
C PRO A 45 -1.67 12.39 -3.40
N ASP A 46 -0.35 12.29 -3.49
CA ASP A 46 0.32 11.22 -4.24
C ASP A 46 0.12 9.85 -3.58
N ILE A 47 0.23 9.79 -2.24
CA ILE A 47 -0.03 8.59 -1.46
C ILE A 47 -1.51 8.22 -1.52
N MET A 48 -2.41 9.20 -1.42
CA MET A 48 -3.86 8.99 -1.54
C MET A 48 -4.23 8.40 -2.91
N CYS A 49 -3.66 8.94 -3.99
CA CYS A 49 -3.88 8.42 -5.33
C CYS A 49 -3.42 6.95 -5.44
N GLN A 50 -2.26 6.63 -4.88
CA GLN A 50 -1.76 5.26 -4.87
C GLN A 50 -2.63 4.33 -4.01
N ILE A 51 -3.10 4.76 -2.84
CA ILE A 51 -4.02 3.99 -1.98
C ILE A 51 -5.29 3.63 -2.73
N LEU A 52 -5.92 4.60 -3.42
CA LEU A 52 -7.13 4.36 -4.22
C LEU A 52 -6.85 3.38 -5.37
N THR A 53 -5.67 3.46 -5.99
CA THR A 53 -5.23 2.53 -7.03
C THR A 53 -5.09 1.11 -6.48
N CYS A 54 -4.45 0.94 -5.32
CA CYS A 54 -4.33 -0.35 -4.64
C CYS A 54 -5.70 -0.94 -4.27
N GLN A 55 -6.61 -0.12 -3.72
CA GLN A 55 -7.96 -0.56 -3.39
C GLN A 55 -8.72 -1.05 -4.62
N SER A 56 -8.63 -0.32 -5.74
CA SER A 56 -9.23 -0.71 -7.01
C SER A 56 -8.68 -2.05 -7.52
N CYS A 57 -7.35 -2.23 -7.49
CA CYS A 57 -6.71 -3.49 -7.92
C CYS A 57 -7.13 -4.68 -7.04
N LEU A 58 -7.21 -4.48 -5.73
CA LEU A 58 -7.64 -5.51 -4.78
C LEU A 58 -9.13 -5.88 -4.94
N HIS A 59 -10.00 -4.90 -5.22
CA HIS A 59 -11.40 -5.15 -5.53
C HIS A 59 -11.56 -5.94 -6.84
N ASN A 60 -10.79 -5.60 -7.87
CA ASN A 60 -10.77 -6.36 -9.12
C ASN A 60 -10.25 -7.77 -8.91
N LEU A 61 -9.14 -7.93 -8.18
CA LEU A 61 -8.60 -9.23 -7.83
C LEU A 61 -9.64 -10.10 -7.11
N LYS A 62 -10.33 -9.54 -6.11
CA LYS A 62 -11.40 -10.22 -5.38
C LYS A 62 -12.52 -10.74 -6.30
N GLY A 63 -12.86 -9.97 -7.34
CA GLY A 63 -13.90 -10.31 -8.29
C GLY A 63 -13.54 -11.47 -9.22
N HIS A 64 -12.26 -11.71 -9.47
CA HIS A 64 -11.75 -12.69 -10.44
C HIS A 64 -11.05 -13.89 -9.79
N ILE A 65 -11.21 -14.08 -8.48
CA ILE A 65 -10.69 -15.25 -7.76
C ILE A 65 -11.33 -16.52 -8.34
N GLY A 66 -10.48 -17.44 -8.80
CA GLY A 66 -10.92 -18.72 -9.38
C GLY A 66 -11.11 -18.71 -10.89
N GLU A 67 -10.87 -17.58 -11.55
CA GLU A 67 -10.87 -17.47 -13.02
C GLU A 67 -9.48 -17.76 -13.62
N ALA A 68 -9.44 -18.10 -14.91
CA ALA A 68 -8.19 -18.41 -15.63
C ALA A 68 -7.21 -17.22 -15.66
N ASP A 69 -7.72 -15.99 -15.67
CA ASP A 69 -6.93 -14.75 -15.71
C ASP A 69 -6.61 -14.19 -14.32
N PHE A 70 -6.88 -14.94 -13.24
CA PHE A 70 -6.58 -14.55 -11.86
C PHE A 70 -5.14 -14.06 -11.66
N THR A 71 -4.17 -14.70 -12.33
CA THR A 71 -2.75 -14.36 -12.25
C THR A 71 -2.46 -12.93 -12.69
N HIS A 72 -3.15 -12.42 -13.72
CA HIS A 72 -2.96 -11.05 -14.19
C HIS A 72 -3.38 -10.03 -13.12
N TYR A 73 -4.56 -10.22 -12.52
CA TYR A 73 -5.06 -9.35 -11.46
C TYR A 73 -4.20 -9.42 -10.20
N PHE A 74 -3.66 -10.61 -9.91
CA PHE A 74 -2.76 -10.81 -8.78
C PHE A 74 -1.47 -10.00 -8.96
N SER A 75 -0.79 -10.16 -10.10
CA SER A 75 0.43 -9.42 -10.41
C SER A 75 0.21 -7.91 -10.42
N LEU A 76 -0.94 -7.45 -10.94
CA LEU A 76 -1.26 -6.02 -10.94
C LEU A 76 -1.41 -5.48 -9.51
N ALA A 77 -2.16 -6.18 -8.65
CA ALA A 77 -2.34 -5.76 -7.27
C ALA A 77 -1.01 -5.74 -6.49
N ASP A 78 -0.15 -6.73 -6.70
CA ASP A 78 1.17 -6.82 -6.05
C ASP A 78 2.09 -5.65 -6.45
N VAL A 79 2.16 -5.34 -7.75
CA VAL A 79 2.95 -4.19 -8.26
C VAL A 79 2.47 -2.86 -7.69
N GLU A 80 1.16 -2.64 -7.61
CA GLU A 80 0.64 -1.38 -7.06
C GLU A 80 0.88 -1.26 -5.55
N LEU A 81 0.84 -2.38 -4.83
CA LEU A 81 1.17 -2.43 -3.41
C LEU A 81 2.66 -2.17 -3.15
N GLU A 82 3.56 -2.70 -3.99
CA GLU A 82 5.01 -2.41 -3.92
C GLU A 82 5.31 -0.93 -4.17
N LYS A 83 4.62 -0.30 -5.13
CA LYS A 83 4.76 1.15 -5.36
C LYS A 83 4.31 1.97 -4.15
N LEU A 84 3.22 1.58 -3.51
CA LEU A 84 2.75 2.25 -2.29
C LEU A 84 3.79 2.14 -1.19
N ASP A 85 4.40 0.96 -1.02
CA ASP A 85 5.46 0.74 -0.04
C ASP A 85 6.64 1.70 -0.28
N GLY A 86 7.12 1.78 -1.53
CA GLY A 86 8.19 2.72 -1.89
C GLY A 86 7.84 4.20 -1.67
N LEU A 87 6.58 4.60 -1.87
CA LEU A 87 6.11 5.97 -1.56
C LEU A 87 6.12 6.25 -0.05
N LEU A 88 5.75 5.25 0.76
CA LEU A 88 5.74 5.38 2.21
C LEU A 88 7.17 5.48 2.77
N GLU A 89 8.13 4.74 2.21
CA GLU A 89 9.55 4.81 2.58
C GLU A 89 10.20 6.15 2.17
N THR A 90 9.89 6.66 0.97
CA THR A 90 10.47 7.91 0.47
C THR A 90 9.93 9.16 1.17
N GLY A 91 8.70 9.14 1.67
CA GLY A 91 8.11 10.18 2.51
C GLY A 91 8.77 10.35 3.89
N GLU A 92 9.72 9.48 4.26
CA GLU A 92 10.51 9.59 5.50
C GLU A 92 11.75 10.48 5.37
N SER A 93 12.16 10.86 4.15
CA SER A 93 13.46 11.51 3.89
C SER A 93 13.45 13.05 3.84
N GLU A 94 12.30 13.72 3.87
CA GLU A 94 12.20 15.20 3.69
C GLU A 94 11.71 15.99 4.92
N GLN A 95 12.04 15.58 6.14
CA GLN A 95 11.93 16.44 7.33
C GLN A 95 13.23 16.44 8.14
N GLY A 96 14.26 17.05 7.56
CA GLY A 96 15.58 17.19 8.19
C GLY A 96 16.40 18.29 7.53
N ASN A 97 15.87 19.50 7.41
CA ASN A 97 16.69 20.70 7.22
C ASN A 97 16.01 21.87 7.94
N GLU A 98 16.35 22.03 9.22
CA GLU A 98 16.19 23.30 9.93
C GLU A 98 17.05 24.36 9.20
N PRO A 99 16.58 25.60 9.04
CA PRO A 99 17.47 26.68 8.63
C PRO A 99 18.27 27.11 9.85
N GLU A 100 19.45 26.54 10.07
CA GLU A 100 20.38 27.11 11.05
C GLU A 100 20.85 28.46 10.51
N GLY A 101 20.36 29.51 11.17
CA GLY A 101 20.76 30.87 10.93
C GLY A 101 22.28 31.02 11.03
N PHE A 102 22.88 31.42 9.92
CA PHE A 102 24.25 31.91 9.94
C PHE A 102 24.23 33.34 10.45
N ASN A 103 24.33 33.48 11.77
CA ASN A 103 24.65 34.73 12.42
C ASN A 103 26.12 34.66 12.80
N LEU A 104 26.96 35.45 12.14
CA LEU A 104 28.35 35.69 12.53
C LEU A 104 28.70 37.12 12.12
N GLU A 105 28.60 37.97 13.14
CA GLU A 105 29.39 39.17 13.48
C GLU A 105 29.96 40.06 12.36
#